data_AF-A0A0D2LK18-F1
#
_entry.id   AF-A0A0D2LK18-F1
#
_cell.length_a   1.000
_cell.length_b   1.000
_cell.length_c   1.000
_cell.angle_alpha   90.00
_cell.angle_beta   90.00
_cell.angle_gamma   90.00
#
_symmetry.space_group_name_H-M   'P 1'
#
loop_
_entity.id
_entity.type
_entity.pdbx_description
1 polymer ?
#
loop_
_entity_poly.entity_id
_entity_poly.type
_entity_poly.pdbx_seq_one_letter_code
_entity_poly.pdbx_strand_id
1 'polypeptide(L)'
;MLKPFTRSWDAAAYRSRAHTVASLRRDAVLIREWMASLQQVVAAQPAGCLQLETEALKATHLVTLKSALATVCVMLVSAARREGTRVLQEIQARVSVLKQRPSVLPDFITYTLAAAAARTERDSQLTQVAAVGSLYESVEAWGSRLPHNDQVLLDDVREAGRALARAVGEAAGFVESKRPGMAATLERQGRELGKRAQELLSDVERGTLRQRVSPTAVVLEEGELSRWRDSLAGLSGGLARVNEQEVQLGIKATQLHDLDEITRQIAEAEDLVAQAEAASGTAAGSDAAVDG
;
A
#
# COMPACT_ATOMS: atom_id res chain seq x y z
N MET A 1 12.12 -37.16 32.96
CA MET A 1 12.54 -36.48 31.70
C MET A 1 13.79 -35.60 31.84
N LEU A 2 14.16 -35.09 33.02
CA LEU A 2 15.37 -34.24 33.21
C LEU A 2 16.73 -34.94 33.02
N LYS A 3 16.84 -36.25 33.31
CA LYS A 3 18.10 -37.02 33.20
C LYS A 3 18.68 -37.12 31.77
N PRO A 4 17.90 -37.41 30.70
CA PRO A 4 18.44 -37.40 29.34
C PRO A 4 18.82 -35.98 28.89
N PHE A 5 17.99 -34.96 29.16
CA PHE A 5 18.21 -33.59 28.68
C PHE A 5 19.54 -32.99 29.15
N THR A 6 19.92 -33.21 30.40
CA THR A 6 21.11 -32.60 30.99
C THR A 6 22.42 -33.31 30.62
N ARG A 7 22.36 -34.56 30.18
CA ARG A 7 23.51 -35.30 29.63
C ARG A 7 23.71 -35.07 28.13
N SER A 8 22.67 -34.67 27.41
CA SER A 8 22.67 -34.53 25.95
C SER A 8 22.43 -33.11 25.46
N TRP A 9 22.50 -32.10 26.33
CA TRP A 9 22.33 -30.72 25.90
C TRP A 9 23.49 -30.32 25.00
N ASP A 10 23.18 -30.09 23.73
CA ASP A 10 24.10 -29.56 22.74
C ASP A 10 23.51 -28.28 22.15
N ALA A 11 24.15 -27.16 22.46
CA ALA A 11 23.75 -25.85 21.98
C ALA A 11 23.86 -25.74 20.45
N ALA A 12 24.83 -26.40 19.82
CA ALA A 12 25.00 -26.37 18.37
C ALA A 12 23.86 -27.13 17.66
N ALA A 13 23.56 -28.35 18.12
CA ALA A 13 22.45 -29.13 17.60
C ALA A 13 21.07 -28.49 17.89
N TYR A 14 20.93 -27.74 18.99
CA TYR A 14 19.71 -26.97 19.24
C TYR A 14 19.61 -25.79 18.25
N ARG A 15 20.68 -25.03 18.05
CA ARG A 15 20.70 -23.88 17.12
C ARG A 15 20.45 -24.26 15.67
N SER A 16 20.87 -25.46 15.25
CA SER A 16 20.71 -25.92 13.86
C SER A 16 19.27 -26.30 13.49
N ARG A 17 18.38 -26.44 14.47
CA ARG A 17 16.95 -26.72 14.23
C ARG A 17 16.23 -25.45 13.80
N ALA A 18 15.16 -25.62 13.03
CA ALA A 18 14.25 -24.52 12.73
C ALA A 18 13.45 -24.16 13.98
N HIS A 19 13.50 -22.89 14.37
CA HIS A 19 12.80 -22.38 15.54
C HIS A 19 11.89 -21.21 15.17
N THR A 20 10.72 -21.19 15.79
CA THR A 20 9.83 -20.03 15.75
C THR A 20 9.98 -19.23 17.04
N VAL A 21 9.63 -17.96 17.02
CA VAL A 21 9.61 -17.13 18.22
C VAL A 21 8.72 -17.75 19.32
N ALA A 22 7.58 -18.33 18.91
CA ALA A 22 6.66 -19.00 19.82
C ALA A 22 7.25 -20.27 20.44
N SER A 23 8.03 -21.06 19.68
CA SER A 23 8.69 -22.25 20.23
C SER A 23 9.80 -21.86 21.20
N LEU A 24 10.62 -20.86 20.87
CA LEU A 24 11.68 -20.38 21.76
C LEU A 24 11.13 -19.82 23.07
N ARG A 25 10.01 -19.07 23.02
CA ARG A 25 9.33 -18.58 24.24
C ARG A 25 8.85 -19.73 25.12
N ARG A 26 8.23 -20.75 24.53
CA ARG A 26 7.78 -21.95 25.25
C ARG A 26 8.95 -22.68 25.89
N ASP A 27 10.04 -22.88 25.15
CA ASP A 27 11.23 -23.56 25.64
C ASP A 27 11.89 -22.79 26.80
N ALA A 28 11.95 -21.46 26.73
CA ALA A 28 12.47 -20.62 27.82
C ALA A 28 11.63 -20.76 29.11
N VAL A 29 10.30 -20.75 29.00
CA VAL A 29 9.39 -20.93 30.14
C VAL A 29 9.58 -22.32 30.76
N LEU A 30 9.60 -23.36 29.94
CA LEU A 30 9.80 -24.74 30.37
C LEU A 30 11.14 -24.93 31.12
N ILE A 31 12.22 -24.35 30.60
CA ILE A 31 13.54 -24.41 31.25
C ILE A 31 13.49 -23.73 32.63
N ARG A 32 12.80 -22.59 32.74
CA ARG A 32 12.65 -21.89 34.04
C ARG A 32 11.82 -22.68 35.03
N GLU A 33 10.74 -23.31 34.59
CA GLU A 33 9.95 -24.22 35.43
C GLU A 33 10.81 -25.36 35.95
N TRP A 34 11.62 -25.99 35.09
CA TRP A 34 12.57 -27.02 35.51
C TRP A 34 13.63 -26.50 36.50
N MET A 35 14.13 -25.29 36.31
CA MET A 35 15.05 -24.66 37.26
C MET A 35 14.39 -24.45 38.63
N ALA A 36 13.15 -23.97 38.66
CA ALA A 36 12.39 -23.76 39.89
C ALA A 36 12.09 -25.08 40.61
N SER A 37 11.63 -26.11 39.88
CA SER A 37 11.42 -27.45 40.44
C SER A 37 12.72 -28.05 40.99
N LEU A 38 13.84 -27.87 40.29
CA LEU A 38 15.14 -28.36 40.74
C LEU A 38 15.62 -27.63 42.01
N GLN A 39 15.30 -26.35 42.17
CA GLN A 39 15.60 -25.58 43.38
C GLN A 39 14.85 -26.08 44.62
N GLN A 40 13.65 -26.64 44.46
CA GLN A 40 12.84 -27.20 45.55
C GLN A 40 13.33 -28.56 46.05
N VAL A 41 14.27 -29.22 45.34
CA VAL A 41 14.84 -30.50 45.78
C VAL A 41 15.69 -30.30 47.03
N VAL A 42 15.44 -31.14 48.04
CA VAL A 42 16.12 -31.15 49.34
C VAL A 42 17.56 -31.65 49.19
N ALA A 43 18.50 -30.92 49.78
CA ALA A 43 19.94 -31.14 49.68
C ALA A 43 20.40 -32.54 50.13
N ALA A 44 19.78 -33.07 51.18
CA ALA A 44 20.05 -34.40 51.69
C ALA A 44 18.76 -35.11 52.07
N GLN A 45 18.61 -36.36 51.64
CA GLN A 45 17.44 -37.18 51.96
C GLN A 45 17.89 -38.53 52.53
N PRO A 46 17.35 -38.96 53.68
CA PRO A 46 17.62 -40.30 54.19
C PRO A 46 16.97 -41.36 53.31
N ALA A 47 17.71 -42.43 53.01
CA ALA A 47 17.27 -43.58 52.25
C ALA A 47 17.69 -44.87 52.98
N GLY A 48 16.84 -45.32 53.91
CA GLY A 48 17.17 -46.43 54.80
C GLY A 48 18.31 -46.07 55.76
N CYS A 49 19.42 -46.80 55.70
CA CYS A 49 20.63 -46.53 56.48
C CYS A 49 21.66 -45.63 55.76
N LEU A 50 21.30 -45.06 54.61
CA LEU A 50 22.16 -44.19 53.80
C LEU A 50 21.61 -42.77 53.75
N GLN A 51 22.51 -41.79 53.58
CA GLN A 51 22.16 -40.39 53.33
C GLN A 51 22.50 -40.05 51.89
N LEU A 52 21.49 -39.67 51.10
CA LEU A 52 21.67 -39.26 49.72
C LEU A 52 21.93 -37.76 49.67
N GLU A 53 23.14 -37.37 49.29
CA GLU A 53 23.48 -35.98 48.99
C GLU A 53 23.12 -35.64 47.53
N THR A 54 22.18 -34.71 47.35
CA THR A 54 21.70 -34.30 46.03
C THR A 54 22.27 -32.96 45.59
N GLU A 55 22.96 -32.25 46.49
CA GLU A 55 23.47 -30.88 46.29
C GLU A 55 24.36 -30.77 45.04
N ALA A 56 25.34 -31.67 44.89
CA ALA A 56 26.27 -31.67 43.75
C ALA A 56 25.55 -31.95 42.42
N LEU A 57 24.57 -32.85 42.43
CA LEU A 57 23.77 -33.20 41.26
C LEU A 57 22.87 -32.03 40.85
N LYS A 58 22.23 -31.38 41.83
CA LYS A 58 21.42 -30.16 41.67
C LYS A 58 22.26 -29.04 41.06
N ALA A 59 23.44 -28.77 41.59
CA ALA A 59 24.35 -27.75 41.07
C ALA A 59 24.74 -28.02 39.61
N THR A 60 25.11 -29.26 39.29
CA THR A 60 25.48 -29.65 37.92
C THR A 60 24.33 -29.44 36.92
N HIS A 61 23.12 -29.88 37.26
CA HIS A 61 21.96 -29.70 36.38
C HIS A 61 21.52 -28.24 36.25
N LEU A 62 21.63 -27.44 37.32
CA LEU A 62 21.35 -26.00 37.27
C LEU A 62 22.29 -25.28 36.31
N VAL A 63 23.58 -25.64 36.27
CA VAL A 63 24.54 -25.07 35.31
C VAL A 63 24.12 -25.37 33.87
N THR A 64 23.73 -26.63 33.57
CA THR A 64 23.26 -26.99 32.23
C THR A 64 21.98 -26.25 31.84
N LEU A 65 21.00 -26.16 32.74
CA LEU A 65 19.74 -25.44 32.48
C LEU A 65 19.98 -23.93 32.26
N LYS A 66 20.87 -23.31 33.03
CA LYS A 66 21.28 -21.91 32.82
C LYS A 66 21.94 -21.71 31.45
N SER A 67 22.81 -22.62 31.04
CA SER A 67 23.44 -22.60 29.72
C SER A 67 22.42 -22.77 28.58
N ALA A 68 21.44 -23.65 28.76
CA ALA A 68 20.35 -23.84 27.82
C ALA A 68 19.48 -22.59 27.70
N LEU A 69 19.07 -22.01 28.83
CA LEU A 69 18.31 -20.76 28.86
C LEU A 69 19.06 -19.62 28.17
N ALA A 70 20.36 -19.47 28.45
CA ALA A 70 21.20 -18.45 27.81
C ALA A 70 21.24 -18.64 26.28
N THR A 71 21.32 -19.88 25.81
CA THR A 71 21.29 -20.18 24.36
C THR A 71 19.95 -19.77 23.74
N VAL A 72 18.83 -20.10 24.39
CA VAL A 72 17.48 -19.71 23.93
C VAL A 72 17.33 -18.19 23.92
N CYS A 73 17.79 -17.50 24.97
CA CYS A 73 17.78 -16.04 25.05
C CYS A 73 18.56 -15.39 23.90
N VAL A 74 19.77 -15.89 23.58
CA VAL A 74 20.56 -15.39 22.45
C VAL A 74 19.82 -15.55 21.13
N MET A 75 19.16 -16.68 20.91
CA MET A 75 18.37 -16.92 19.70
C MET A 75 17.15 -16.00 19.63
N LEU A 76 16.49 -15.74 20.76
CA LEU A 76 15.37 -14.80 20.84
C LEU A 76 15.79 -13.36 20.61
N VAL A 77 16.93 -12.93 21.14
CA VAL A 77 17.50 -11.60 20.84
C VAL A 77 17.81 -11.47 19.36
N SER A 78 18.40 -12.50 18.74
CA SER A 78 18.65 -12.49 17.29
C SER A 78 17.35 -12.41 16.48
N ALA A 79 16.30 -13.14 16.87
CA ALA A 79 14.99 -13.07 16.24
C ALA A 79 14.34 -11.68 16.42
N ALA A 80 14.38 -11.13 17.64
CA ALA A 80 13.87 -9.80 17.96
C ALA A 80 14.60 -8.70 17.19
N ARG A 81 15.92 -8.82 17.01
CA ARG A 81 16.71 -7.87 16.22
C ARG A 81 16.30 -7.86 14.76
N ARG A 82 16.13 -9.03 14.15
CA ARG A 82 15.68 -9.13 12.75
C ARG A 82 14.30 -8.51 12.57
N GLU A 83 13.38 -8.83 13.48
CA GLU A 83 12.03 -8.29 13.44
C GLU A 83 12.00 -6.78 13.70
N GLY A 84 12.75 -6.29 14.69
CA GLY A 84 12.89 -4.87 14.99
C GLY A 84 13.46 -4.08 13.81
N THR A 85 14.49 -4.62 13.14
CA THR A 85 15.07 -3.99 11.94
C THR A 85 14.05 -3.93 10.80
N ARG A 86 13.30 -5.01 10.56
CA ARG A 86 12.24 -5.08 9.54
C ARG A 86 11.16 -4.02 9.81
N VAL A 87 10.61 -4.01 11.03
CA VAL A 87 9.56 -3.07 11.46
C VAL A 87 10.06 -1.62 11.37
N LEU A 88 11.30 -1.35 11.78
CA LEU A 88 11.89 -0.03 11.70
C LEU A 88 11.95 0.48 10.25
N GLN A 89 12.47 -0.34 9.33
CA GLN A 89 12.59 0.01 7.91
C GLN A 89 11.22 0.28 7.27
N GLU A 90 10.24 -0.58 7.54
CA GLU A 90 8.88 -0.42 7.02
C GLU A 90 8.22 0.88 7.50
N ILE A 91 8.36 1.19 8.79
CA ILE A 91 7.82 2.41 9.36
C ILE A 91 8.55 3.64 8.82
N GLN A 92 9.89 3.62 8.75
CA GLN A 92 10.68 4.73 8.22
C GLN A 92 10.35 5.03 6.75
N ALA A 93 10.20 4.00 5.92
CA ALA A 93 9.80 4.15 4.53
C ALA A 93 8.43 4.85 4.42
N ARG A 94 7.45 4.45 5.23
CA ARG A 94 6.12 5.06 5.23
C ARG A 94 6.14 6.50 5.74
N VAL A 95 6.84 6.75 6.84
CA VAL A 95 7.03 8.12 7.36
C VAL A 95 7.69 9.01 6.31
N SER A 96 8.62 8.49 5.52
CA SER A 96 9.27 9.26 4.44
C SER A 96 8.27 9.67 3.36
N VAL A 97 7.37 8.77 2.93
CA VAL A 97 6.30 9.07 1.96
C VAL A 97 5.35 10.14 2.51
N LEU A 98 4.93 10.00 3.78
CA LEU A 98 4.03 10.96 4.43
C LEU A 98 4.63 12.37 4.60
N LYS A 99 5.98 12.49 4.56
CA LYS A 99 6.69 13.77 4.66
C LYS A 99 6.84 14.53 3.34
N GLN A 100 6.60 13.90 2.19
CA GLN A 100 6.87 14.51 0.87
C GLN A 100 5.99 15.74 0.55
N ARG A 101 4.77 15.82 1.13
CA ARG A 101 3.85 16.97 1.03
C ARG A 101 3.75 17.58 -0.39
N PRO A 102 3.25 16.82 -1.37
CA PRO A 102 3.21 17.27 -2.76
C PRO A 102 2.31 18.48 -2.99
N SER A 103 2.67 19.29 -4.00
CA SER A 103 1.95 20.50 -4.39
C SER A 103 1.19 20.36 -5.72
N VAL A 104 1.47 19.32 -6.50
CA VAL A 104 0.84 19.07 -7.81
C VAL A 104 -0.29 18.06 -7.64
N LEU A 105 -1.37 18.23 -8.40
CA LEU A 105 -2.60 17.45 -8.26
C LEU A 105 -2.41 15.92 -8.39
N PRO A 106 -1.69 15.37 -9.38
CA PRO A 106 -1.51 13.92 -9.49
C PRO A 106 -0.77 13.34 -8.28
N ASP A 107 0.34 13.97 -7.88
CA ASP A 107 1.13 13.55 -6.73
C ASP A 107 0.34 13.69 -5.42
N PHE A 108 -0.48 14.75 -5.32
CA PHE A 108 -1.38 14.94 -4.18
C PHE A 108 -2.38 13.81 -4.07
N ILE A 109 -2.97 13.37 -5.17
CA ILE A 109 -3.90 12.24 -5.19
C ILE A 109 -3.21 10.95 -4.75
N THR A 110 -2.05 10.63 -5.32
CA THR A 110 -1.25 9.47 -4.87
C THR A 110 -0.92 9.56 -3.38
N TYR A 111 -0.57 10.74 -2.88
CA TYR A 111 -0.34 11.00 -1.47
C TYR A 111 -1.61 10.81 -0.62
N THR A 112 -2.79 11.24 -1.07
CA THR A 112 -4.04 11.04 -0.34
C THR A 112 -4.36 9.56 -0.15
N LEU A 113 -4.13 8.74 -1.19
CA LEU A 113 -4.32 7.29 -1.13
C LEU A 113 -3.31 6.65 -0.17
N ALA A 114 -2.03 7.05 -0.25
CA ALA A 114 -1.00 6.59 0.67
C ALA A 114 -1.29 6.98 2.12
N ALA A 115 -1.79 8.20 2.36
CA ALA A 115 -2.17 8.67 3.69
C ALA A 115 -3.39 7.92 4.24
N ALA A 116 -4.37 7.60 3.40
CA ALA A 116 -5.52 6.77 3.78
C ALA A 116 -5.08 5.35 4.16
N ALA A 117 -4.24 4.71 3.35
CA ALA A 117 -3.67 3.38 3.64
C ALA A 117 -2.82 3.38 4.92
N ALA A 118 -1.98 4.41 5.11
CA ALA A 118 -1.20 4.55 6.34
C ALA A 118 -2.08 4.71 7.59
N ARG A 119 -3.24 5.38 7.45
CA ARG A 119 -4.21 5.54 8.54
C ARG A 119 -4.88 4.23 8.90
N THR A 120 -5.29 3.41 7.93
CA THR A 120 -5.93 2.11 8.18
C THR A 120 -4.95 1.09 8.74
N GLU A 121 -3.69 1.12 8.30
CA GLU A 121 -2.66 0.16 8.73
C GLU A 121 -1.95 0.55 10.04
N ARG A 122 -2.11 1.80 10.52
CA ARG A 122 -1.45 2.34 11.71
C ARG A 122 -1.49 1.39 12.91
N ASP A 123 -2.67 0.90 13.29
CA ASP A 123 -2.84 0.10 14.51
C ASP A 123 -2.18 -1.27 14.40
N SER A 124 -2.16 -1.85 13.20
CA SER A 124 -1.42 -3.08 12.93
C SER A 124 0.09 -2.88 13.09
N GLN A 125 0.62 -1.74 12.62
CA GLN A 125 2.05 -1.41 12.72
C GLN A 125 2.47 -1.10 14.17
N LEU A 126 1.63 -0.38 14.91
CA LEU A 126 1.87 -0.14 16.35
C LEU A 126 1.82 -1.45 17.15
N THR A 127 0.99 -2.40 16.75
CA THR A 127 0.97 -3.75 17.33
C THR A 127 2.28 -4.50 17.05
N GLN A 128 2.87 -4.36 15.85
CA GLN A 128 4.19 -4.93 15.54
C GLN A 128 5.30 -4.29 16.39
N VAL A 129 5.28 -2.96 16.57
CA VAL A 129 6.19 -2.25 17.48
C VAL A 129 6.09 -2.80 18.91
N ALA A 130 4.86 -2.97 19.42
CA ALA A 130 4.63 -3.54 20.75
C ALA A 130 5.10 -5.00 20.85
N ALA A 131 4.94 -5.80 19.78
CA ALA A 131 5.41 -7.18 19.75
C ALA A 131 6.94 -7.27 19.86
N VAL A 132 7.68 -6.39 19.17
CA VAL A 132 9.15 -6.30 19.30
C VAL A 132 9.56 -5.92 20.73
N GLY A 133 8.88 -4.94 21.33
CA GLY A 133 9.10 -4.56 22.74
C GLY A 133 8.88 -5.73 23.70
N SER A 134 7.75 -6.42 23.56
CA SER A 134 7.42 -7.62 24.36
C SER A 134 8.47 -8.73 24.23
N LEU A 135 9.10 -8.88 23.05
CA LEU A 135 10.17 -9.85 22.87
C LEU A 135 11.40 -9.51 23.69
N TYR A 136 11.85 -8.26 23.64
CA TYR A 136 13.00 -7.81 24.42
C TYR A 136 12.72 -7.83 25.93
N GLU A 137 11.54 -7.40 26.37
CA GLU A 137 11.11 -7.48 27.77
C GLU A 137 11.09 -8.92 28.30
N SER A 138 10.68 -9.89 27.47
CA SER A 138 10.71 -11.31 27.84
C SER A 138 12.13 -11.81 28.12
N VAL A 139 13.10 -11.39 27.31
CA VAL A 139 14.52 -11.77 27.46
C VAL A 139 15.10 -11.17 28.74
N GLU A 140 14.83 -9.90 29.02
CA GLU A 140 15.27 -9.24 30.25
C GLU A 140 14.64 -9.89 31.50
N ALA A 141 13.36 -10.25 31.44
CA ALA A 141 12.67 -10.96 32.52
C ALA A 141 13.26 -12.36 32.81
N TRP A 142 13.99 -12.96 31.87
CA TRP A 142 14.70 -14.22 32.08
C TRP A 142 16.15 -14.03 32.54
N GLY A 143 16.53 -12.80 32.92
CA GLY A 143 17.81 -12.50 33.55
C GLY A 143 18.96 -12.31 32.56
N SER A 144 18.67 -12.19 31.26
CA SER A 144 19.68 -11.86 30.26
C SER A 144 19.71 -10.35 30.05
N ARG A 145 20.87 -9.72 30.29
CA ARG A 145 21.05 -8.29 29.98
C ARG A 145 21.05 -8.10 28.48
N LEU A 146 20.27 -7.13 28.01
CA LEU A 146 20.21 -6.83 26.59
C LEU A 146 21.51 -6.14 26.12
N PRO A 147 22.08 -6.51 24.96
CA PRO A 147 23.22 -5.80 24.39
C PRO A 147 22.86 -4.35 24.06
N HIS A 148 23.83 -3.44 24.17
CA HIS A 148 23.59 -2.01 23.95
C HIS A 148 22.99 -1.70 22.57
N ASN A 149 23.48 -2.33 21.50
CA ASN A 149 22.94 -2.13 20.15
C ASN A 149 21.46 -2.53 20.02
N ASP A 150 21.02 -3.55 20.77
CA ASP A 150 19.63 -3.99 20.77
C ASP A 150 18.74 -3.05 21.62
N GLN A 151 19.29 -2.43 22.67
CA GLN A 151 18.60 -1.36 23.40
C GLN A 151 18.36 -0.15 22.51
N VAL A 152 19.38 0.28 21.77
CA VAL A 152 19.27 1.38 20.79
C VAL A 152 18.23 1.04 19.72
N LEU A 153 18.28 -0.16 19.15
CA LEU A 153 17.28 -0.59 18.16
C LEU A 153 15.85 -0.57 18.72
N LEU A 154 15.65 -1.01 19.97
CA LEU A 154 14.33 -0.96 20.61
C LEU A 154 13.83 0.48 20.77
N ASP A 155 14.72 1.39 21.16
CA ASP A 155 14.38 2.81 21.28
C ASP A 155 14.06 3.43 19.91
N ASP A 156 14.83 3.11 18.87
CA ASP A 156 14.59 3.54 17.49
C ASP A 156 13.23 3.03 16.97
N VAL A 157 12.88 1.77 17.24
CA VAL A 157 11.59 1.19 16.86
C VAL A 157 10.44 1.88 17.59
N ARG A 158 10.59 2.17 18.89
CA ARG A 158 9.59 2.92 19.68
C ARG A 158 9.47 4.36 19.20
N GLU A 159 10.56 5.01 18.85
CA GLU A 159 10.55 6.35 18.27
C GLU A 159 9.91 6.37 16.89
N ALA A 160 10.22 5.40 16.03
CA ALA A 160 9.60 5.24 14.71
C ALA A 160 8.08 5.05 14.83
N GLY A 161 7.61 4.24 15.78
CA GLY A 161 6.17 4.11 16.07
C GLY A 161 5.51 5.44 16.46
N ARG A 162 6.16 6.24 17.31
CA ARG A 162 5.69 7.60 17.66
C ARG A 162 5.75 8.55 16.46
N ALA A 163 6.77 8.44 15.62
CA ALA A 163 6.90 9.23 14.41
C ALA A 163 5.81 8.89 13.39
N LEU A 164 5.44 7.62 13.23
CA LEU A 164 4.33 7.18 12.40
C LEU A 164 3.00 7.78 12.87
N ALA A 165 2.69 7.66 14.17
CA ALA A 165 1.44 8.20 14.72
C ALA A 165 1.32 9.72 14.48
N ARG A 166 2.41 10.47 14.66
CA ARG A 166 2.48 11.90 14.35
C ARG A 166 2.32 12.16 12.85
N ALA A 167 3.08 11.47 12.01
CA ALA A 167 3.07 11.65 10.56
C ALA A 167 1.69 11.36 9.95
N VAL A 168 0.96 10.35 10.44
CA VAL A 168 -0.42 10.06 10.00
C VAL A 168 -1.37 11.20 10.39
N GLY A 169 -1.24 11.74 11.61
CA GLY A 169 -2.04 12.89 12.04
C GLY A 169 -1.76 14.15 11.24
N GLU A 170 -0.47 14.45 11.01
CA GLU A 170 -0.05 15.57 10.16
C GLU A 170 -0.50 15.42 8.71
N ALA A 171 -0.40 14.22 8.15
CA ALA A 171 -0.85 13.92 6.80
C ALA A 171 -2.36 14.13 6.66
N ALA A 172 -3.16 13.71 7.63
CA ALA A 172 -4.60 13.96 7.64
C ALA A 172 -4.90 15.47 7.61
N GLY A 173 -4.25 16.26 8.47
CA GLY A 173 -4.40 17.72 8.47
C GLY A 173 -3.93 18.37 7.17
N PHE A 174 -2.83 17.89 6.58
CA PHE A 174 -2.35 18.37 5.29
C PHE A 174 -3.36 18.09 4.17
N VAL A 175 -3.89 16.86 4.09
CA VAL A 175 -4.91 16.50 3.09
C VAL A 175 -6.15 17.38 3.24
N GLU A 176 -6.67 17.56 4.45
CA GLU A 176 -7.83 18.41 4.68
C GLU A 176 -7.59 19.87 4.29
N SER A 177 -6.42 20.43 4.63
CA SER A 177 -6.09 21.82 4.29
C SER A 177 -5.90 22.06 2.78
N LYS A 178 -5.38 21.07 2.04
CA LYS A 178 -5.08 21.20 0.60
C LYS A 178 -6.24 20.77 -0.29
N ARG A 179 -7.13 19.90 0.17
CA ARG A 179 -8.26 19.39 -0.61
C ARG A 179 -9.08 20.48 -1.29
N PRO A 180 -9.47 21.60 -0.64
CA PRO A 180 -10.26 22.65 -1.30
C PRO A 180 -9.55 23.30 -2.50
N GLY A 181 -8.24 23.54 -2.39
CA GLY A 181 -7.46 24.13 -3.49
C GLY A 181 -7.29 23.16 -4.66
N MET A 182 -7.13 21.87 -4.37
CA MET A 182 -7.04 20.82 -5.40
C MET A 182 -8.40 20.58 -6.08
N ALA A 183 -9.49 20.61 -5.32
CA ALA A 183 -10.85 20.58 -5.85
C ALA A 183 -11.13 21.77 -6.80
N ALA A 184 -10.76 22.99 -6.40
CA ALA A 184 -10.90 24.17 -7.26
C ALA A 184 -10.07 24.08 -8.54
N THR A 185 -8.94 23.37 -8.51
CA THR A 185 -8.11 23.11 -9.69
C THR A 185 -8.80 22.13 -10.64
N LEU A 186 -9.38 21.04 -10.11
CA LEU A 186 -10.19 20.10 -10.88
C LEU A 186 -11.42 20.77 -11.51
N GLU A 187 -12.16 21.57 -10.74
CA GLU A 187 -13.30 22.33 -11.28
C GLU A 187 -12.88 23.28 -12.41
N ARG A 188 -11.70 23.90 -12.30
CA ARG A 188 -11.18 24.76 -13.38
C ARG A 188 -10.86 23.93 -14.62
N GLN A 189 -10.24 22.75 -14.46
CA GLN A 189 -9.96 21.84 -15.56
C GLN A 189 -11.26 21.34 -16.21
N GLY A 190 -12.27 20.97 -15.42
CA GLY A 190 -13.59 20.58 -15.91
C GLY A 190 -14.28 21.72 -16.68
N ARG A 191 -14.26 22.95 -16.16
CA ARG A 191 -14.81 24.13 -16.87
C ARG A 191 -14.08 24.40 -18.19
N GLU A 192 -12.76 24.24 -18.23
CA GLU A 192 -11.97 24.41 -19.45
C GLU A 192 -12.29 23.33 -20.49
N LEU A 193 -12.45 22.07 -20.06
CA LEU A 193 -12.92 20.99 -20.94
C LEU A 193 -14.33 21.27 -21.48
N GLY A 194 -15.23 21.78 -20.63
CA GLY A 194 -16.58 22.18 -21.05
C GLY A 194 -16.57 23.30 -22.11
N LYS A 195 -15.73 24.33 -21.95
CA LYS A 195 -15.58 25.38 -22.96
C LYS A 195 -15.10 24.82 -24.30
N ARG A 196 -14.09 23.96 -24.28
CA ARG A 196 -13.57 23.30 -25.50
C ARG A 196 -14.60 22.39 -26.15
N ALA A 197 -15.43 21.71 -25.36
CA ALA A 197 -16.56 20.94 -25.86
C ALA A 197 -17.58 21.85 -26.55
N GLN A 198 -17.95 22.98 -25.94
CA GLN A 198 -18.87 23.94 -26.54
C GLN A 198 -18.34 24.57 -27.84
N GLU A 199 -17.03 24.87 -27.89
CA GLU A 199 -16.35 25.33 -29.11
C GLU A 199 -16.40 24.26 -30.22
N LEU A 200 -16.08 23.01 -29.87
CA LEU A 200 -16.17 21.88 -30.82
C LEU A 200 -17.60 21.65 -31.30
N LEU A 201 -18.59 21.72 -30.41
CA LEU A 201 -20.01 21.62 -30.77
C LEU A 201 -20.39 22.71 -31.78
N SER A 202 -20.01 23.96 -31.51
CA SER A 202 -20.27 25.09 -32.42
C SER A 202 -19.56 24.93 -33.77
N ASP A 203 -18.39 24.28 -33.80
CA ASP A 203 -17.67 23.97 -35.04
C ASP A 203 -18.37 22.87 -35.85
N VAL A 204 -18.79 21.80 -35.17
CA VAL A 204 -19.54 20.67 -35.76
C VAL A 204 -20.88 21.18 -36.30
N GLU A 205 -21.68 21.91 -35.51
CA GLU A 205 -22.96 22.49 -35.96
C GLU A 205 -22.81 23.31 -37.24
N ARG A 206 -21.79 24.19 -37.28
CA ARG A 206 -21.52 25.02 -38.46
C ARG A 206 -21.08 24.21 -39.67
N GLY A 207 -20.36 23.10 -39.47
CA GLY A 207 -19.97 22.21 -40.57
C GLY A 207 -21.13 21.34 -41.06
N THR A 208 -21.91 20.76 -40.16
CA THR A 208 -23.13 20.00 -40.47
C THR A 208 -24.15 20.88 -41.20
N LEU A 209 -24.34 22.14 -40.78
CA LEU A 209 -25.21 23.08 -41.50
C LEU A 209 -24.71 23.37 -42.92
N ARG A 210 -23.40 23.52 -43.13
CA ARG A 210 -22.82 23.70 -44.47
C ARG A 210 -23.15 22.49 -45.37
N GLN A 211 -22.99 21.27 -44.85
CA GLN A 211 -23.33 20.05 -45.59
C GLN A 211 -24.84 19.95 -45.89
N ARG A 212 -25.70 20.32 -44.94
CA ARG A 212 -27.17 20.33 -45.15
C ARG A 212 -27.62 21.33 -46.22
N VAL A 213 -26.95 22.47 -46.35
CA VAL A 213 -27.28 23.52 -47.33
C VAL A 213 -26.85 23.13 -48.75
N SER A 214 -25.84 22.27 -48.89
CA SER A 214 -25.40 21.73 -50.19
C SER A 214 -25.38 20.20 -50.18
N PRO A 215 -26.55 19.55 -50.06
CA PRO A 215 -26.65 18.10 -49.84
C PRO A 215 -26.18 17.25 -51.03
N THR A 216 -26.07 17.85 -52.22
CA THR A 216 -25.60 17.19 -53.45
C THR A 216 -24.09 17.32 -53.69
N ALA A 217 -23.39 18.13 -52.90
CA ALA A 217 -21.94 18.29 -52.98
C ALA A 217 -21.29 17.86 -51.66
N VAL A 218 -20.16 17.16 -51.73
CA VAL A 218 -19.34 16.91 -50.54
C VAL A 218 -18.63 18.22 -50.19
N VAL A 219 -19.10 18.88 -49.13
CA VAL A 219 -18.55 20.16 -48.65
C VAL A 219 -17.64 19.95 -47.44
N LEU A 220 -17.90 18.90 -46.66
CA LEU A 220 -17.04 18.47 -45.55
C LEU A 220 -15.93 17.55 -46.09
N GLU A 221 -14.67 17.98 -45.93
CA GLU A 221 -13.53 17.14 -46.26
C GLU A 221 -13.36 16.01 -45.22
N GLU A 222 -12.91 14.83 -45.65
CA GLU A 222 -12.63 13.70 -44.75
C GLU A 222 -11.65 14.07 -43.60
N GLY A 223 -10.75 15.03 -43.85
CA GLY A 223 -9.84 15.58 -42.85
C GLY A 223 -10.53 16.39 -41.74
N GLU A 224 -11.65 17.06 -42.02
CA GLU A 224 -12.41 17.81 -41.00
C GLU A 224 -13.15 16.85 -40.05
N LEU A 225 -13.78 15.81 -40.60
CA LEU A 225 -14.43 14.76 -39.80
C LEU A 225 -13.43 14.02 -38.91
N SER A 226 -12.26 13.64 -39.46
CA SER A 226 -11.20 13.01 -38.67
C SER A 226 -10.73 13.93 -37.54
N ARG A 227 -10.53 15.22 -37.82
CA ARG A 227 -10.12 16.20 -36.81
C ARG A 227 -11.15 16.33 -35.69
N TRP A 228 -12.45 16.34 -36.00
CA TRP A 228 -13.50 16.39 -34.98
C TRP A 228 -13.52 15.12 -34.13
N ARG A 229 -13.34 13.94 -34.73
CA ARG A 229 -13.23 12.67 -33.98
C ARG A 229 -12.04 12.69 -33.03
N ASP A 230 -10.87 13.09 -33.50
CA ASP A 230 -9.66 13.17 -32.67
C ASP A 230 -9.84 14.16 -31.52
N SER A 231 -10.50 15.29 -31.78
CA SER A 231 -10.80 16.30 -30.76
C SER A 231 -11.80 15.78 -29.72
N LEU A 232 -12.86 15.08 -30.15
CA LEU A 232 -13.83 14.43 -29.26
C LEU A 232 -13.17 13.34 -28.40
N ALA A 233 -12.30 12.52 -28.99
CA ALA A 233 -11.54 11.49 -28.27
C ALA A 233 -10.59 12.10 -27.23
N GLY A 234 -9.94 13.22 -27.56
CA GLY A 234 -9.12 13.98 -26.63
C GLY A 234 -9.92 14.55 -25.45
N LEU A 235 -11.10 15.11 -25.71
CA LEU A 235 -11.99 15.66 -24.69
C LEU A 235 -12.59 14.59 -23.78
N SER A 236 -13.04 13.46 -24.33
CA SER A 236 -13.59 12.35 -23.55
C SER A 236 -12.50 11.70 -22.67
N GLY A 237 -11.29 11.51 -23.20
CA GLY A 237 -10.14 11.05 -22.42
C GLY A 237 -9.72 12.04 -21.33
N GLY A 238 -9.79 13.34 -21.61
CA GLY A 238 -9.56 14.39 -20.61
C GLY A 238 -10.60 14.38 -19.49
N LEU A 239 -11.88 14.27 -19.83
CA LEU A 239 -12.97 14.17 -18.86
C LEU A 239 -12.85 12.91 -18.00
N ALA A 240 -12.52 11.77 -18.59
CA ALA A 240 -12.32 10.52 -17.86
C ALA A 240 -11.24 10.65 -16.77
N ARG A 241 -10.12 11.32 -17.08
CA ARG A 241 -9.05 11.60 -16.11
C ARG A 241 -9.52 12.51 -14.98
N VAL A 242 -10.22 13.60 -15.30
CA VAL A 242 -10.77 14.52 -14.28
C VAL A 242 -11.75 13.78 -13.37
N ASN A 243 -12.64 12.97 -13.94
CA ASN A 243 -13.62 12.18 -13.19
C ASN A 243 -12.95 11.14 -12.28
N GLU A 244 -11.91 10.45 -12.75
CA GLU A 244 -11.13 9.53 -11.92
C GLU A 244 -10.52 10.25 -10.71
N GLN A 245 -9.93 11.43 -10.94
CA GLN A 245 -9.34 12.26 -9.89
C GLN A 245 -10.39 12.81 -8.90
N GLU A 246 -11.56 13.21 -9.38
CA GLU A 246 -12.68 13.64 -8.55
C GLU A 246 -13.20 12.51 -7.66
N VAL A 247 -13.38 11.30 -8.22
CA VAL A 247 -13.79 10.11 -7.46
C VAL A 247 -12.77 9.79 -6.37
N GLN A 248 -11.47 9.83 -6.67
CA GLN A 248 -10.41 9.57 -5.69
C GLN A 248 -10.36 10.62 -4.57
N LEU A 249 -10.80 11.86 -4.83
CA LEU A 249 -10.93 12.91 -3.82
C LEU A 249 -12.30 12.93 -3.12
N GLY A 250 -13.23 12.06 -3.51
CA GLY A 250 -14.60 12.03 -2.97
C GLY A 250 -15.46 13.21 -3.42
N ILE A 251 -15.12 13.81 -4.57
CA ILE A 251 -15.86 14.91 -5.20
C ILE A 251 -16.86 14.31 -6.20
N LYS A 252 -17.99 14.99 -6.42
CA LYS A 252 -18.96 14.58 -7.44
C LYS A 252 -18.33 14.69 -8.83
N ALA A 253 -18.43 13.60 -9.61
CA ALA A 253 -17.91 13.55 -10.97
C ALA A 253 -18.56 14.62 -11.87
N THR A 254 -17.74 15.28 -12.66
CA THR A 254 -18.16 16.25 -13.67
C THR A 254 -18.83 15.53 -14.84
N GLN A 255 -20.01 16.04 -15.24
CA GLN A 255 -20.77 15.55 -16.39
C GLN A 255 -20.80 16.64 -17.45
N LEU A 256 -20.41 16.30 -18.68
CA LEU A 256 -20.47 17.19 -19.85
C LEU A 256 -21.48 16.63 -20.85
N HIS A 257 -22.72 17.13 -20.80
CA HIS A 257 -23.76 16.74 -21.77
C HIS A 257 -23.41 17.12 -23.20
N ASP A 258 -22.58 18.15 -23.39
CA ASP A 258 -22.14 18.59 -24.72
C ASP A 258 -21.38 17.48 -25.47
N LEU A 259 -20.70 16.55 -24.78
CA LEU A 259 -19.99 15.44 -25.45
C LEU A 259 -20.94 14.44 -26.11
N ASP A 260 -22.07 14.14 -25.48
CA ASP A 260 -23.09 13.24 -26.04
C ASP A 260 -23.73 13.89 -27.29
N GLU A 261 -23.97 15.20 -27.21
CA GLU A 261 -24.51 15.98 -28.33
C GLU A 261 -23.52 16.10 -29.49
N ILE A 262 -22.25 16.38 -29.22
CA ILE A 262 -21.18 16.40 -30.25
C ILE A 262 -21.09 15.03 -30.94
N THR A 263 -21.14 13.94 -30.18
CA THR A 263 -21.10 12.58 -30.73
C THR A 263 -22.26 12.34 -31.70
N ARG A 264 -23.47 12.75 -31.31
CA ARG A 264 -24.67 12.66 -32.15
C ARG A 264 -24.54 13.47 -33.44
N GLN A 265 -24.02 14.70 -33.35
CA GLN A 265 -23.90 15.58 -34.51
C GLN A 265 -22.78 15.17 -35.47
N ILE A 266 -21.68 14.60 -34.97
CA ILE A 266 -20.64 14.02 -35.83
C ILE A 266 -21.21 12.83 -36.61
N ALA A 267 -21.96 11.94 -35.95
CA ALA A 267 -22.60 10.81 -36.64
C ALA A 267 -23.59 11.29 -37.72
N GLU A 268 -24.38 12.32 -37.44
CA GLU A 268 -25.28 12.91 -38.44
C GLU A 268 -24.52 13.55 -39.62
N ALA A 269 -23.39 14.22 -39.36
CA ALA A 269 -22.55 14.77 -40.41
C ALA A 269 -21.95 13.67 -41.31
N GLU A 270 -21.52 12.55 -40.73
CA GLU A 270 -21.03 11.38 -41.47
C GLU A 270 -22.11 10.77 -42.36
N ASP A 271 -23.33 10.61 -41.84
CA ASP A 271 -24.47 10.12 -42.62
C ASP A 271 -24.80 11.05 -43.82
N LEU A 272 -24.74 12.38 -43.61
CA LEU A 272 -24.99 13.36 -44.67
C LEU A 272 -23.90 13.37 -45.74
N VAL A 273 -22.63 13.19 -45.37
CA VAL A 273 -21.53 13.07 -46.32
C VAL A 273 -21.66 11.78 -47.13
N ALA A 274 -21.95 10.65 -46.49
CA ALA A 274 -22.18 9.38 -47.18
C ALA A 274 -23.35 9.46 -48.20
N GLN A 275 -24.42 10.17 -47.85
CA GLN A 275 -25.54 10.42 -48.77
C GLN A 275 -25.14 11.30 -49.97
N ALA A 276 -24.31 12.33 -49.76
CA ALA A 276 -23.82 13.20 -50.83
C ALA A 276 -22.85 12.46 -51.78
N GLU A 277 -21.98 11.59 -51.26
CA GLU A 277 -21.12 10.71 -52.04
C GLU A 277 -21.94 9.73 -52.89
N ALA A 278 -22.98 9.12 -52.32
CA ALA A 278 -23.87 8.23 -53.06
C ALA A 278 -24.62 8.96 -54.21
N ALA A 279 -25.08 10.19 -53.96
CA ALA A 279 -25.80 11.00 -54.94
C ALA A 279 -24.88 11.53 -56.07
N SER A 280 -23.64 11.90 -55.75
CA SER A 280 -22.65 12.33 -56.76
C SER A 280 -22.13 11.16 -57.60
N GLY A 281 -22.00 9.95 -57.02
CA GLY A 281 -21.66 8.73 -57.75
C GLY A 281 -22.74 8.25 -58.73
N THR A 282 -24.02 8.51 -58.43
CA THR A 282 -25.13 8.17 -59.34
C THR A 282 -25.27 9.15 -60.52
N ALA A 283 -24.88 10.42 -60.35
CA ALA A 283 -24.87 11.41 -61.43
C ALA A 283 -23.80 11.11 -62.51
N ALA A 284 -22.64 10.57 -62.11
CA ALA A 284 -21.57 10.21 -63.07
C ALA A 284 -21.88 8.95 -63.91
N GLY A 285 -22.80 8.09 -63.45
CA GLY A 285 -23.22 6.88 -64.18
C GLY A 285 -24.35 7.09 -65.20
N SER A 286 -25.03 8.25 -65.17
CA SER A 286 -26.19 8.52 -66.04
C SER A 286 -25.82 9.11 -67.41
N ASP A 287 -24.59 9.57 -67.62
CA ASP A 287 -24.14 10.18 -68.88
C ASP A 287 -23.50 9.18 -69.86
N ALA A 288 -23.44 7.89 -69.50
CA ALA A 288 -22.87 6.83 -70.35
C ALA A 288 -23.93 6.02 -71.13
N ALA A 289 -25.22 6.42 -71.10
CA ALA A 289 -26.32 5.70 -71.73
C ALA A 289 -27.08 6.52 -72.79
N VAL A 290 -26.37 7.38 -73.53
CA VAL A 290 -26.88 8.04 -74.75
C VAL A 290 -25.87 7.87 -75.88
N ASP A 291 -25.73 6.63 -76.37
CA ASP A 291 -25.37 6.36 -77.76
C ASP A 291 -25.72 4.91 -78.08
N GLY A 292 -26.89 4.72 -78.69
CA GLY A 292 -27.44 3.47 -79.17
C GLY A 292 -28.53 3.74 -80.20
#